data_AF-A0A967I5L5-F1
#
_entry.id   AF-A0A967I5L5-F1
#
_cell.length_a   1.000
_cell.length_b   1.000
_cell.length_c   1.000
_cell.angle_alpha   90.00
_cell.angle_beta   90.00
_cell.angle_gamma   90.00
#
_symmetry.space_group_name_H-M   'P 1'
#
loop_
_entity.id
_entity.type
_entity.pdbx_description
1 polymer ?
#
loop_
_entity_poly.entity_id
_entity_poly.type
_entity_poly.pdbx_seq_one_letter_code
_entity_poly.pdbx_strand_id
1 'polypeptide(L)'
;MPNLTILMSNVAAAMDRTSLSAGDLHLLDQYAQETASNYCAGCSNICQTALAEDIPVADVMRYLMYYESYGDHERARALYSKLSPATRKRLGTIDYSLAENRCPQGIPIARAMRKAQNVLT
;
A
#
# COMPACT_ATOMS: atom_id res chain seq x y z
N MET A 1 -17.38 -15.30 -12.55
CA MET A 1 -18.41 -14.55 -13.31
C MET A 1 -19.41 -13.99 -12.32
N PRO A 2 -19.70 -12.68 -12.32
CA PRO A 2 -20.80 -12.16 -11.49
C PRO A 2 -22.11 -12.75 -12.02
N ASN A 3 -22.79 -13.55 -11.20
CA ASN A 3 -24.11 -14.06 -11.51
C ASN A 3 -25.20 -13.03 -11.10
N LEU A 4 -26.45 -13.27 -11.49
CA LEU A 4 -27.59 -12.39 -11.17
C LEU A 4 -27.67 -12.06 -9.67
N THR A 5 -27.27 -12.98 -8.79
CA THR A 5 -27.24 -12.78 -7.33
C THR A 5 -26.27 -11.68 -6.92
N ILE A 6 -25.03 -11.67 -7.44
CA ILE A 6 -24.04 -10.62 -7.15
C ILE A 6 -24.53 -9.26 -7.67
N LEU A 7 -25.10 -9.24 -8.88
CA LEU A 7 -25.68 -8.01 -9.44
C LEU A 7 -26.77 -7.44 -8.54
N MET A 8 -27.73 -8.27 -8.13
CA MET A 8 -28.83 -7.83 -7.26
C MET A 8 -28.33 -7.36 -5.89
N SER A 9 -27.34 -8.02 -5.30
CA SER A 9 -26.73 -7.60 -4.03
C SER A 9 -26.06 -6.22 -4.17
N ASN A 10 -25.28 -6.02 -5.22
CA ASN A 10 -24.62 -4.73 -5.48
C ASN A 10 -25.65 -3.61 -5.72
N VAL A 11 -26.74 -3.89 -6.44
CA VAL A 11 -27.84 -2.93 -6.65
C VAL A 11 -28.51 -2.59 -5.32
N ALA A 12 -28.83 -3.58 -4.50
CA ALA A 12 -29.43 -3.35 -3.18
C ALA A 12 -28.52 -2.49 -2.30
N ALA A 13 -27.22 -2.81 -2.22
CA ALA A 13 -26.25 -2.04 -1.46
C ALA A 13 -26.07 -0.61 -1.98
N ALA A 14 -26.02 -0.42 -3.30
CA ALA A 14 -25.85 0.91 -3.91
C ALA A 14 -27.09 1.81 -3.75
N MET A 15 -28.28 1.21 -3.63
CA MET A 15 -29.54 1.94 -3.48
C MET A 15 -29.95 2.14 -2.01
N ASP A 16 -29.25 1.53 -1.06
CA ASP A 16 -29.49 1.70 0.36
C ASP A 16 -29.15 3.13 0.80
N ARG A 17 -30.10 3.79 1.46
CA ARG A 17 -29.97 5.17 1.96
C ARG A 17 -29.80 5.23 3.48
N THR A 18 -29.66 4.08 4.12
CA THR A 18 -29.37 3.99 5.55
C THR A 18 -28.04 4.70 5.82
N SER A 19 -28.10 5.75 6.64
CA SER A 19 -26.90 6.48 7.03
C SER A 19 -26.21 5.78 8.20
N LEU A 20 -24.88 5.75 8.18
CA LEU A 20 -24.10 5.32 9.32
C LEU A 20 -24.36 6.23 10.52
N SER A 21 -24.46 5.64 11.71
CA SER A 21 -24.55 6.42 12.93
C SER A 21 -23.21 7.10 13.23
N ALA A 22 -23.22 8.10 14.12
CA ALA A 22 -21.97 8.70 14.61
C ALA A 22 -21.07 7.66 15.31
N GLY A 23 -21.66 6.65 15.97
CA GLY A 23 -20.92 5.55 16.59
C GLY A 23 -20.22 4.66 15.57
N ASP A 24 -20.90 4.32 14.47
CA ASP A 24 -20.30 3.53 13.38
C ASP A 24 -19.12 4.26 12.74
N LEU A 25 -19.29 5.56 12.47
CA LEU A 25 -18.22 6.40 11.90
C LEU A 25 -17.03 6.51 12.86
N HIS A 26 -17.28 6.64 14.16
CA HIS A 26 -16.21 6.68 15.16
C HIS A 26 -15.40 5.38 15.19
N LEU A 27 -16.06 4.22 15.15
CA LEU A 27 -15.38 2.93 15.13
C LEU A 27 -14.57 2.73 13.84
N LEU A 28 -15.10 3.18 12.70
CA LEU A 28 -14.38 3.13 11.42
C LEU A 28 -13.13 4.02 11.44
N ASP A 29 -13.24 5.23 11.96
CA ASP A 29 -12.09 6.14 12.10
C ASP A 29 -11.04 5.56 13.06
N GLN A 30 -11.45 5.06 14.22
CA GLN A 30 -10.56 4.40 15.17
C GLN A 30 -9.81 3.24 14.49
N TYR A 31 -10.52 2.35 13.80
CA TYR A 31 -9.90 1.22 13.10
C TYR A 31 -8.93 1.69 12.01
N ALA A 32 -9.28 2.74 11.26
CA ALA A 32 -8.40 3.32 10.25
C ALA A 32 -7.10 3.86 10.87
N GLN A 33 -7.16 4.53 12.03
CA GLN A 33 -5.98 5.01 12.74
C GLN A 33 -5.12 3.85 13.29
N GLU A 34 -5.75 2.86 13.92
CA GLU A 34 -5.06 1.70 14.49
C GLU A 34 -4.36 0.84 13.43
N THR A 35 -4.85 0.86 12.19
CA THR A 35 -4.32 0.05 11.09
C THR A 35 -3.61 0.86 10.00
N ALA A 36 -3.46 2.17 10.17
CA ALA A 36 -2.86 3.07 9.18
C ALA A 36 -1.49 2.57 8.68
N SER A 37 -0.63 2.12 9.59
CA SER A 37 0.72 1.64 9.27
C SER A 37 0.77 0.31 8.51
N ASN A 38 -0.37 -0.30 8.21
CA ASN A 38 -0.45 -1.55 7.47
C ASN A 38 -0.58 -1.35 5.96
N TYR A 39 -0.87 -0.14 5.47
CA TYR A 39 -1.02 0.11 4.03
C TYR A 39 -0.42 1.46 3.60
N CYS A 40 0.16 1.47 2.39
CA CYS A 40 0.61 2.71 1.78
C CYS A 40 -0.56 3.38 1.05
N ALA A 41 -0.87 4.63 1.41
CA ALA A 41 -1.90 5.44 0.76
C ALA A 41 -1.49 6.03 -0.62
N GLY A 42 -0.28 5.74 -1.11
CA GLY A 42 0.17 6.20 -2.44
C GLY A 42 0.49 7.70 -2.54
N CYS A 43 0.72 8.39 -1.41
CA CYS A 43 1.09 9.81 -1.32
C CYS A 43 2.57 10.07 -1.68
N SER A 44 3.05 9.50 -2.81
CA SER A 44 4.46 9.50 -3.22
C SER A 44 5.16 10.87 -3.12
N ASN A 45 4.41 11.96 -3.32
CA ASN A 45 4.87 13.34 -3.21
C ASN A 45 5.35 13.75 -1.80
N ILE A 46 5.12 12.96 -0.76
CA ILE A 46 5.57 13.23 0.62
C ILE A 46 6.86 12.49 0.96
N CYS A 47 6.84 11.16 0.82
CA CYS A 47 7.95 10.31 1.24
C CYS A 47 9.08 10.30 0.21
N GLN A 48 8.77 10.26 -1.09
CA GLN A 48 9.79 10.19 -2.13
C GLN A 48 10.53 11.53 -2.30
N THR A 49 9.84 12.66 -2.11
CA THR A 49 10.45 14.00 -2.14
C THR A 49 11.36 14.26 -0.93
N ALA A 50 11.30 13.42 0.09
CA ALA A 50 12.18 13.48 1.26
C ALA A 50 13.51 12.73 1.05
N LEU A 51 13.65 11.95 -0.03
CA LEU A 51 14.83 11.16 -0.32
C LEU A 51 15.80 11.94 -1.22
N ALA A 52 17.10 11.73 -1.01
CA ALA A 52 18.15 12.31 -1.84
C ALA A 52 18.25 11.65 -3.24
N GLU A 53 17.61 10.50 -3.41
CA GLU A 53 17.62 9.70 -4.63
C GLU A 53 16.19 9.44 -5.10
N ASP A 54 16.04 9.31 -6.42
CA ASP A 54 14.76 8.95 -7.03
C ASP A 54 14.45 7.47 -6.79
N ILE A 55 13.72 7.21 -5.70
CA ILE A 55 13.36 5.88 -5.25
C ILE A 55 11.83 5.72 -5.29
N PRO A 56 11.32 4.71 -6.03
CA PRO A 56 9.90 4.56 -6.27
C PRO A 56 9.22 3.82 -5.09
N VAL A 57 9.20 4.46 -3.92
CA VAL A 57 8.60 3.88 -2.68
C VAL A 57 7.17 3.44 -2.92
N ALA A 58 6.33 4.27 -3.55
CA ALA A 58 4.93 3.94 -3.78
C ALA A 58 4.74 2.71 -4.69
N ASP A 59 5.57 2.55 -5.71
CA ASP A 59 5.52 1.38 -6.58
C ASP A 59 5.97 0.11 -5.86
N VAL A 60 7.07 0.16 -5.10
CA VAL A 60 7.54 -1.00 -4.32
C VAL A 60 6.48 -1.42 -3.30
N MET A 61 5.84 -0.46 -2.62
CA MET A 61 4.72 -0.75 -1.72
C MET A 61 3.53 -1.41 -2.45
N ARG A 62 3.20 -0.93 -3.66
CA ARG A 62 2.15 -1.52 -4.49
C ARG A 62 2.49 -2.95 -4.91
N TYR A 63 3.75 -3.24 -5.21
CA TYR A 63 4.17 -4.60 -5.56
C TYR A 63 4.09 -5.54 -4.35
N LEU A 64 4.47 -5.07 -3.16
CA LEU A 64 4.27 -5.81 -1.91
C LEU A 64 2.78 -6.09 -1.65
N MET A 65 1.90 -5.13 -1.89
CA MET A 65 0.44 -5.34 -1.78
C MET A 65 -0.05 -6.43 -2.73
N TYR A 66 0.40 -6.43 -4.00
CA TYR A 66 0.05 -7.51 -4.94
C TYR A 66 0.53 -8.88 -4.45
N TYR A 67 1.74 -8.94 -3.90
CA TYR A 67 2.30 -10.18 -3.37
C TYR A 67 1.58 -10.68 -2.12
N GLU A 68 1.30 -9.81 -1.15
CA GLU A 68 0.85 -10.19 0.19
C GLU A 68 -0.67 -10.19 0.33
N SER A 69 -1.34 -9.16 -0.18
CA SER A 69 -2.77 -8.98 0.01
C SER A 69 -3.57 -9.69 -1.07
N TYR A 70 -3.09 -9.67 -2.32
CA TYR A 70 -3.83 -10.24 -3.46
C TYR A 70 -3.35 -11.64 -3.84
N GLY A 71 -2.20 -12.10 -3.34
CA GLY A 71 -1.59 -13.38 -3.72
C GLY A 71 -1.09 -13.42 -5.17
N ASP A 72 -1.01 -12.27 -5.85
CA ASP A 72 -0.58 -12.14 -7.24
C ASP A 72 0.96 -12.05 -7.32
N HIS A 73 1.61 -13.14 -6.89
CA HIS A 73 3.06 -13.20 -6.70
C HIS A 73 3.84 -13.00 -8.01
N GLU A 74 3.37 -13.59 -9.11
CA GLU A 74 4.04 -13.49 -10.40
C GLU A 74 4.00 -12.06 -10.94
N ARG A 75 2.84 -11.39 -10.88
CA ARG A 75 2.72 -10.00 -11.29
C ARG A 75 3.58 -9.08 -10.43
N ALA A 76 3.61 -9.30 -9.12
CA ALA A 76 4.42 -8.52 -8.20
C ALA A 76 5.91 -8.60 -8.58
N ARG A 77 6.44 -9.81 -8.78
CA ARG A 77 7.84 -10.04 -9.21
C ARG A 77 8.11 -9.48 -10.61
N ALA A 78 7.20 -9.67 -11.56
CA ALA A 78 7.34 -9.18 -12.93
C ALA A 78 7.34 -7.65 -13.01
N LEU A 79 6.64 -6.95 -12.12
CA LEU A 79 6.70 -5.50 -12.03
C LEU A 79 7.97 -5.03 -11.31
N TYR A 80 8.35 -5.68 -10.22
CA TYR A 80 9.57 -5.37 -9.48
C TYR A 80 10.83 -5.56 -10.34
N SER A 81 10.87 -6.59 -11.19
CA SER A 81 12.01 -6.86 -12.08
C SER A 81 12.26 -5.79 -13.15
N LYS A 82 11.25 -4.96 -13.45
CA LYS A 82 11.37 -3.80 -14.37
C LYS A 82 12.17 -2.66 -13.74
N LEU A 83 12.32 -2.63 -12.42
CA LEU A 83 13.20 -1.69 -11.75
C LEU A 83 14.66 -2.01 -12.11
N SER A 84 15.45 -0.96 -12.34
CA SER A 84 16.86 -1.14 -12.67
C SER A 84 17.58 -1.96 -11.58
N PRO A 85 18.55 -2.82 -11.94
CA PRO A 85 19.33 -3.56 -10.95
C PRO A 85 19.99 -2.64 -9.90
N ALA A 86 20.42 -1.44 -10.31
CA ALA A 86 20.98 -0.43 -9.41
C ALA A 86 19.96 0.04 -8.38
N THR A 87 18.75 0.41 -8.81
CA THR A 87 17.64 0.80 -7.92
C THR A 87 17.33 -0.32 -6.94
N ARG A 88 17.14 -1.56 -7.43
CA ARG A 88 16.83 -2.72 -6.58
C ARG A 88 17.90 -2.99 -5.53
N LYS A 89 19.18 -2.80 -5.85
CA LYS A 89 20.29 -2.94 -4.89
C LYS A 89 20.27 -1.84 -3.81
N ARG A 90 19.95 -0.60 -4.19
CA ARG A 90 19.93 0.56 -3.29
C ARG A 90 18.77 0.55 -2.29
N LEU A 91 17.64 -0.08 -2.62
CA LEU A 91 16.45 -0.11 -1.76
C LEU A 91 16.73 -0.53 -0.30
N GLY A 92 17.65 -1.47 -0.08
CA GLY A 92 18.00 -1.97 1.25
C GLY A 92 18.97 -1.09 2.04
N THR A 93 19.62 -0.12 1.38
CA THR A 93 20.77 0.62 1.93
C THR A 93 20.48 2.09 2.23
N ILE A 94 19.37 2.61 1.70
CA ILE A 94 19.00 4.01 1.86
C ILE A 94 18.48 4.25 3.29
N ASP A 95 18.83 5.43 3.83
CA ASP A 95 18.21 5.93 5.05
C ASP A 95 16.84 6.53 4.73
N TYR A 96 15.78 5.86 5.21
CA TYR A 96 14.40 6.30 5.04
C TYR A 96 13.87 7.09 6.24
N SER A 97 14.68 7.37 7.27
CA SER A 97 14.20 7.97 8.52
C SER A 97 13.40 9.25 8.30
N LEU A 98 13.83 10.14 7.39
CA LEU A 98 13.07 11.36 7.08
C LEU A 98 11.76 11.06 6.34
N ALA A 99 11.76 10.09 5.42
CA ALA A 99 10.57 9.67 4.68
C ALA A 99 9.54 8.99 5.59
N GLU A 100 9.99 8.17 6.54
CA GLU A 100 9.15 7.53 7.56
C GLU A 100 8.53 8.57 8.49
N ASN A 101 9.33 9.52 9.00
CA ASN A 101 8.84 10.62 9.85
C ASN A 101 7.80 11.51 9.15
N ARG A 102 7.87 11.65 7.82
CA ARG A 102 6.90 12.42 7.04
C ARG A 102 5.68 11.60 6.60
N CYS A 103 5.70 10.28 6.74
CA CYS A 103 4.64 9.43 6.25
C CYS A 103 3.36 9.63 7.08
N PRO A 104 2.23 10.08 6.50
CA PRO A 104 0.99 10.28 7.25
C PRO A 104 0.39 8.99 7.79
N GLN A 105 0.79 7.84 7.23
CA GLN A 105 0.36 6.51 7.67
C GLN A 105 1.36 5.86 8.64
N GLY A 106 2.50 6.50 8.95
CA GLY A 106 3.50 5.93 9.87
C GLY A 106 4.14 4.62 9.36
N ILE A 107 4.28 4.46 8.05
CA ILE A 107 4.80 3.23 7.45
C ILE A 107 6.30 3.06 7.77
N PRO A 108 6.75 1.86 8.21
CA PRO A 108 8.17 1.54 8.32
C PRO A 108 8.76 1.23 6.93
N ILE A 109 8.96 2.26 6.11
CA ILE A 109 9.43 2.20 4.72
C ILE A 109 10.71 1.37 4.60
N ALA A 110 11.71 1.57 5.46
CA ALA A 110 12.97 0.82 5.41
C ALA A 110 12.75 -0.69 5.59
N ARG A 111 11.82 -1.08 6.50
CA ARG A 111 11.44 -2.49 6.69
C ARG A 111 10.75 -3.04 5.45
N ALA A 112 9.86 -2.25 4.84
CA ALA A 112 9.16 -2.63 3.63
C ALA A 112 10.12 -2.81 2.44
N MET A 113 11.07 -1.91 2.23
CA MET A 113 12.06 -2.01 1.14
C MET A 113 12.93 -3.27 1.27
N ARG A 114 13.40 -3.59 2.49
CA ARG A 114 14.12 -4.85 2.75
C ARG A 114 13.25 -6.08 2.51
N LYS A 115 11.98 -6.03 2.91
CA LYS A 115 11.02 -7.12 2.65
C LYS A 115 10.83 -7.35 1.15
N ALA A 116 10.68 -6.28 0.37
CA ALA A 116 10.56 -6.35 -1.08
C ALA A 116 11.77 -7.04 -1.72
N GLN A 117 12.99 -6.73 -1.29
CA GLN A 117 14.21 -7.42 -1.76
C GLN A 117 14.21 -8.92 -1.47
N ASN A 118 13.55 -9.36 -0.39
CA ASN A 118 13.52 -10.77 -0.02
C ASN A 118 12.44 -11.56 -0.77
N VAL A 119 11.26 -10.97 -0.99
CA VAL A 119 10.08 -11.72 -1.49
C VAL A 119 9.79 -11.50 -2.98
N LEU A 120 10.22 -10.37 -3.55
CA LEU A 120 9.94 -9.95 -4.93
C LEU A 120 11.08 -10.21 -5.93
N THR A 121 12.18 -10.80 -5.47
CA THR A 121 13.31 -11.16 -6.34
C THR A 121 13.11 -12.51 -7.02
#